data_AF-A0A258HG79-F1
#
_entry.id   AF-A0A258HG79-F1
#
_cell.length_a   1.000
_cell.length_b   1.000
_cell.length_c   1.000
_cell.angle_alpha   90.00
_cell.angle_beta   90.00
_cell.angle_gamma   90.00
#
_symmetry.space_group_name_H-M   'P 1'
#
loop_
_entity.id
_entity.type
_entity.pdbx_description
1 polymer ?
#
loop_
_entity_poly.entity_id
_entity_poly.type
_entity_poly.pdbx_seq_one_letter_code
_entity_poly.pdbx_strand_id
1 'polypeptide(L)'
;MLHRMLAVLTLVAIATPAAADTRYLAFDPSDRVTTALTRGVTLEVERGWFGAVSVRRIISTTARGSATIARGGPDEARRVLPEGASESTVYSIAQEGDGRGLARALCPGADAAFLVLGRVRAGRPIVMHGAGRWPDGAFRHCVTLSYDYRGEWSLPPRASAAETD
;
A
#
# COMPACT_ATOMS: atom_id res chain seq x y z
N MET A 1 61.03 -25.97 -19.68
CA MET A 1 60.75 -26.00 -18.23
C MET A 1 60.04 -24.70 -17.86
N LEU A 2 58.92 -24.80 -17.14
CA LEU A 2 58.29 -23.77 -16.28
C LEU A 2 57.97 -22.39 -16.90
N HIS A 3 56.78 -21.79 -16.85
CA HIS A 3 55.48 -22.04 -16.22
C HIS A 3 54.49 -21.11 -16.95
N ARG A 4 53.43 -21.63 -17.57
CA ARG A 4 52.02 -21.52 -17.11
C ARG A 4 51.67 -20.15 -16.49
N MET A 5 51.07 -19.23 -17.26
CA MET A 5 49.62 -19.10 -17.51
C MET A 5 48.85 -18.45 -16.35
N LEU A 6 48.08 -17.42 -16.72
CA LEU A 6 46.84 -16.95 -16.08
C LEU A 6 46.96 -16.05 -14.83
N ALA A 7 47.06 -14.73 -15.07
CA ALA A 7 46.52 -13.74 -14.14
C ALA A 7 44.99 -13.69 -14.34
N VAL A 8 44.25 -14.38 -13.48
CA VAL A 8 42.78 -14.28 -13.40
C VAL A 8 42.46 -12.92 -12.79
N LEU A 9 41.95 -12.01 -13.63
CA LEU A 9 41.39 -10.74 -13.18
C LEU A 9 39.99 -11.01 -12.62
N THR A 10 39.90 -11.24 -11.31
CA THR A 10 38.63 -11.43 -10.61
C THR A 10 37.88 -10.10 -10.56
N LEU A 11 36.97 -9.88 -11.52
CA LEU A 11 36.06 -8.73 -11.50
C LEU A 11 35.04 -8.97 -10.37
N VAL A 12 35.30 -8.45 -9.17
CA VAL A 12 34.31 -8.42 -8.09
C VAL A 12 33.28 -7.38 -8.48
N ALA A 13 32.23 -7.81 -9.18
CA ALA A 13 31.05 -7.01 -9.39
C ALA A 13 30.39 -6.80 -8.03
N ILE A 14 30.60 -5.62 -7.43
CA ILE A 14 29.86 -5.17 -6.27
C ILE A 14 28.42 -4.94 -6.75
N ALA A 15 27.61 -6.00 -6.75
CA ALA A 15 26.19 -5.89 -6.99
C ALA A 15 25.59 -5.16 -5.78
N THR A 16 25.54 -3.83 -5.85
CA THR A 16 24.73 -3.06 -4.91
C THR A 16 23.31 -3.62 -5.01
N PRO A 17 22.69 -4.10 -3.91
CA PRO A 17 21.28 -4.46 -3.98
C PRO A 17 20.57 -3.22 -4.51
N ALA A 18 19.83 -3.39 -5.60
CA ALA A 18 18.96 -2.33 -6.10
C ALA A 18 17.96 -2.05 -4.98
N ALA A 19 18.27 -1.06 -4.15
CA ALA A 19 17.41 -0.66 -3.05
C ALA A 19 16.10 -0.20 -3.69
N ALA A 20 15.05 -1.00 -3.52
CA ALA A 20 13.72 -0.61 -3.93
C ALA A 20 13.40 0.72 -3.26
N ASP A 21 13.33 1.80 -4.06
CA ASP A 21 13.12 3.16 -3.58
C ASP A 21 11.71 3.24 -2.97
N THR A 22 11.65 3.08 -1.65
CA THR A 22 10.40 3.08 -0.88
C THR A 22 10.00 4.52 -0.62
N ARG A 23 8.81 4.89 -1.09
CA ARG A 23 8.24 6.22 -0.93
C ARG A 23 6.99 6.18 -0.08
N TYR A 24 6.75 7.26 0.64
CA TYR A 24 5.56 7.45 1.44
C TYR A 24 4.79 8.62 0.86
N LEU A 25 3.56 8.36 0.44
CA LEU A 25 2.68 9.36 -0.14
C LEU A 25 1.58 9.69 0.89
N ALA A 26 1.53 10.94 1.35
CA ALA A 26 0.45 11.40 2.22
C ALA A 26 -0.72 11.95 1.43
N PHE A 27 -1.90 11.72 1.97
CA PHE A 27 -3.14 12.25 1.48
C PHE A 27 -4.02 12.74 2.62
N ASP A 28 -4.68 13.86 2.38
CA ASP A 28 -5.67 14.44 3.28
C ASP A 28 -7.09 14.12 2.75
N PRO A 29 -8.08 13.96 3.62
CA PRO A 29 -9.45 13.66 3.19
C PRO A 29 -10.06 14.83 2.41
N SER A 30 -10.69 14.56 1.27
CA SER A 30 -11.30 15.58 0.39
C SER A 30 -12.73 15.96 0.78
N ASP A 31 -13.39 15.12 1.60
CA ASP A 31 -14.78 15.28 1.96
C ASP A 31 -15.05 14.93 3.44
N ARG A 32 -16.25 15.25 3.91
CA ARG A 32 -16.65 15.06 5.32
C ARG A 32 -16.78 13.59 5.71
N VAL A 33 -17.22 12.72 4.80
CA VAL A 33 -17.36 11.28 5.07
C VAL A 33 -15.98 10.67 5.24
N THR A 34 -15.07 10.96 4.32
CA THR A 34 -13.67 10.53 4.38
C THR A 34 -12.99 11.07 5.63
N THR A 35 -13.22 12.34 5.99
CA THR A 35 -12.69 12.97 7.22
C THR A 35 -13.20 12.29 8.49
N ALA A 36 -14.47 11.91 8.53
CA ALA A 36 -15.07 11.26 9.69
C ALA A 36 -14.52 9.85 9.93
N LEU A 37 -14.18 9.15 8.85
CA LEU A 37 -13.63 7.79 8.90
C LEU A 37 -12.10 7.78 9.05
N THR A 38 -11.43 8.74 8.43
CA THR A 38 -9.97 8.83 8.37
C THR A 38 -9.50 10.27 8.49
N ARG A 39 -8.50 10.56 9.34
CA ARG A 39 -7.88 11.90 9.41
C ARG A 39 -6.69 12.01 8.46
N GLY A 40 -6.78 11.37 7.30
CA GLY A 40 -5.70 11.20 6.33
C GLY A 40 -5.14 9.78 6.26
N VAL A 41 -4.34 9.55 5.23
CA VAL A 41 -3.66 8.27 4.98
C VAL A 41 -2.27 8.51 4.43
N THR A 42 -1.33 7.65 4.82
CA THR A 42 0.00 7.57 4.21
C THR A 42 0.14 6.21 3.53
N LEU A 43 0.44 6.21 2.25
CA LEU A 43 0.68 5.01 1.46
C LEU A 43 2.18 4.76 1.37
N GLU A 44 2.64 3.62 1.89
CA GLU A 44 3.96 3.10 1.57
C GLU A 44 3.91 2.46 0.19
N VAL A 45 4.68 3.01 -0.74
CA VAL A 45 4.74 2.56 -2.12
C VAL A 45 6.16 2.20 -2.52
N GLU A 46 6.30 1.09 -3.23
CA GLU A 46 7.54 0.76 -3.92
C GLU A 46 7.47 1.27 -5.35
N ARG A 47 8.48 2.06 -5.75
CA ARG A 47 8.69 2.38 -7.16
C ARG A 47 9.31 1.16 -7.84
N GLY A 48 8.49 0.44 -8.59
CA GLY A 48 8.95 -0.61 -9.48
C GLY A 48 9.62 -0.05 -10.74
N TRP A 49 10.34 -0.93 -11.43
CA TRP A 49 10.76 -0.75 -12.82
C TRP A 49 9.59 -0.27 -13.70
N PHE A 50 9.84 0.72 -14.58
CA PHE A 50 8.84 1.39 -15.43
C PHE A 50 7.77 2.25 -14.73
N GLY A 51 8.01 2.70 -13.50
CA GLY A 51 7.10 3.64 -12.80
C GLY A 51 5.82 2.98 -12.29
N ALA A 52 5.79 1.65 -12.19
CA ALA A 52 4.73 0.93 -11.51
C ALA A 52 4.83 1.20 -9.99
N VAL A 53 3.71 1.60 -9.38
CA VAL A 53 3.63 1.92 -7.94
C VAL A 53 2.85 0.80 -7.27
N SER A 54 3.52 -0.04 -6.46
CA SER A 54 2.82 -1.01 -5.62
C SER A 54 2.66 -0.47 -4.21
N VAL A 55 1.41 -0.20 -3.82
CA VAL A 55 1.07 0.06 -2.41
C VAL A 55 1.33 -1.21 -1.61
N ARG A 56 2.18 -1.10 -0.59
CA ARG A 56 2.49 -2.19 0.35
C ARG A 56 1.71 -2.07 1.66
N ARG A 57 1.54 -0.85 2.14
CA ARG A 57 0.97 -0.57 3.46
C ARG A 57 0.17 0.74 3.40
N ILE A 58 -1.04 0.72 3.96
CA ILE A 58 -1.86 1.90 4.19
C ILE A 58 -1.72 2.25 5.66
N ILE A 59 -0.94 3.27 5.96
CA ILE A 59 -0.82 3.82 7.30
C ILE A 59 -1.93 4.85 7.44
N SER A 60 -3.12 4.39 7.84
CA SER A 60 -4.25 5.28 8.07
C SER A 60 -4.05 6.04 9.39
N THR A 61 -4.05 7.37 9.35
CA THR A 61 -4.01 8.22 10.56
C THR A 61 -5.42 8.36 11.14
N THR A 62 -6.09 7.26 11.48
CA THR A 62 -7.41 7.34 12.15
C THR A 62 -7.27 7.47 13.66
N ALA A 63 -8.35 7.92 14.33
CA ALA A 63 -8.49 7.86 15.79
C ALA A 63 -8.53 6.41 16.35
N ARG A 64 -8.55 5.39 15.49
CA ARG A 64 -8.55 3.95 15.83
C ARG A 64 -7.29 3.23 15.32
N GLY A 65 -6.25 3.98 14.95
CA GLY A 65 -4.92 3.48 14.63
C GLY A 65 -4.71 3.02 13.17
N SER A 66 -3.52 2.45 12.90
CA SER A 66 -3.00 2.14 11.57
C SER A 66 -3.18 0.65 11.23
N ALA A 67 -3.78 0.33 10.07
CA ALA A 67 -4.01 -1.06 9.69
C ALA A 67 -2.89 -1.59 8.78
N THR A 68 -2.46 -2.84 9.00
CA THR A 68 -1.70 -3.56 7.97
C THR A 68 -2.68 -4.02 6.90
N ILE A 69 -2.29 -3.82 5.65
CA ILE A 69 -3.04 -4.30 4.48
C ILE A 69 -2.13 -5.19 3.65
N ALA A 70 -2.71 -6.24 3.06
CA ALA A 70 -2.02 -7.11 2.13
C ALA A 70 -2.63 -6.94 0.75
N ARG A 71 -1.79 -6.78 -0.28
CA ARG A 71 -2.25 -6.79 -1.67
C ARG A 71 -2.90 -8.14 -1.99
N GLY A 72 -4.05 -8.08 -2.65
CA GLY A 72 -4.86 -9.24 -2.98
C GLY A 72 -6.10 -9.37 -2.11
N GLY A 73 -6.95 -10.32 -2.49
CA GLY A 73 -8.26 -10.56 -1.90
C GLY A 73 -9.22 -11.14 -2.95
N PRO A 74 -10.45 -11.47 -2.56
CA PRO A 74 -11.45 -12.01 -3.47
C PRO A 74 -11.81 -11.00 -4.57
N ASP A 75 -11.95 -11.49 -5.80
CA ASP A 75 -12.30 -10.67 -6.97
C ASP A 75 -13.69 -10.02 -6.83
N GLU A 76 -14.57 -10.68 -6.07
CA GLU A 76 -15.90 -10.21 -5.69
C GLU A 76 -15.86 -8.81 -5.04
N ALA A 77 -14.81 -8.51 -4.27
CA ALA A 77 -14.68 -7.22 -3.58
C ALA A 77 -14.63 -6.03 -4.56
N ARG A 78 -14.04 -6.20 -5.75
CA ARG A 78 -14.04 -5.16 -6.79
C ARG A 78 -15.29 -5.18 -7.69
N ARG A 79 -16.04 -6.29 -7.72
CA ARG A 79 -17.24 -6.42 -8.56
C ARG A 79 -18.48 -5.74 -7.96
N VAL A 80 -18.44 -5.42 -6.67
CA VAL A 80 -19.53 -4.76 -5.96
C VAL A 80 -19.39 -3.25 -5.90
N LEU A 81 -18.36 -2.69 -6.53
CA LEU A 81 -18.15 -1.25 -6.57
C LEU A 81 -19.26 -0.53 -7.34
N PRO A 82 -19.51 0.76 -7.03
CA PRO A 82 -20.46 1.57 -7.79
C PRO A 82 -20.15 1.60 -9.29
N GLU A 83 -21.18 1.74 -10.10
CA GLU A 83 -21.01 1.90 -11.56
C GLU A 83 -20.09 3.09 -11.88
N GLY A 84 -19.18 2.89 -12.83
CA GLY A 84 -18.19 3.89 -13.22
C GLY A 84 -16.92 3.92 -12.37
N ALA A 85 -16.81 3.11 -11.31
CA ALA A 85 -15.56 2.96 -10.56
C ALA A 85 -14.44 2.39 -11.47
N SER A 86 -13.26 2.98 -11.40
CA SER A 86 -12.08 2.60 -12.18
C SER A 86 -11.05 1.81 -11.36
N GLU A 87 -11.25 1.81 -10.04
CA GLU A 87 -10.47 1.17 -9.01
C GLU A 87 -10.61 -0.35 -9.13
N SER A 88 -9.49 -1.06 -9.18
CA SER A 88 -9.50 -2.49 -9.51
C SER A 88 -8.51 -3.32 -8.70
N THR A 89 -7.60 -2.68 -7.95
CA THR A 89 -6.64 -3.41 -7.13
C THR A 89 -7.23 -3.62 -5.74
N VAL A 90 -7.41 -4.88 -5.36
CA VAL A 90 -7.94 -5.28 -4.05
C VAL A 90 -6.81 -5.42 -3.03
N TYR A 91 -7.10 -4.98 -1.81
CA TYR A 91 -6.25 -5.15 -0.63
C TYR A 91 -7.08 -5.67 0.53
N SER A 92 -6.60 -6.70 1.20
CA SER A 92 -7.21 -7.27 2.38
C SER A 92 -6.79 -6.50 3.63
N ILE A 93 -7.76 -6.15 4.48
CA ILE A 93 -7.49 -5.54 5.78
C ILE A 93 -7.26 -6.66 6.80
N ALA A 94 -6.07 -6.65 7.41
CA ALA A 94 -5.71 -7.59 8.48
C ALA A 94 -6.68 -7.43 9.68
N GLN A 95 -7.11 -8.52 10.31
CA GLN A 95 -8.11 -8.50 11.40
C GLN A 95 -7.47 -8.42 12.80
N GLU A 96 -6.18 -8.09 12.84
CA GLU A 96 -5.34 -7.90 14.01
C GLU A 96 -5.11 -6.42 14.31
N GLY A 97 -4.83 -6.11 15.57
CA GLY A 97 -4.58 -4.74 16.03
C GLY A 97 -5.67 -3.75 15.59
N ASP A 98 -5.24 -2.62 15.05
CA ASP A 98 -6.10 -1.54 14.56
C ASP A 98 -6.91 -1.92 13.31
N GLY A 99 -6.50 -2.98 12.59
CA GLY A 99 -7.14 -3.41 11.35
C GLY A 99 -8.59 -3.88 11.56
N ARG A 100 -8.89 -4.52 12.70
CA ARG A 100 -10.26 -4.86 13.08
C ARG A 100 -11.13 -3.63 13.33
N GLY A 101 -10.54 -2.61 13.97
CA GLY A 101 -11.21 -1.33 14.23
C GLY A 101 -11.52 -0.60 12.93
N LEU A 102 -10.57 -0.58 12.00
CA LEU A 102 -10.75 -0.02 10.66
C LEU A 102 -11.80 -0.82 9.86
N ALA A 103 -11.71 -2.14 9.82
CA ALA A 103 -12.66 -2.99 9.10
C ALA A 103 -14.11 -2.74 9.55
N ARG A 104 -14.36 -2.67 10.86
CA ARG A 104 -15.68 -2.36 11.42
C ARG A 104 -16.13 -0.93 11.14
N ALA A 105 -15.19 0.02 11.09
CA ALA A 105 -15.50 1.41 10.76
C ALA A 105 -15.93 1.56 9.30
N LEU A 106 -15.28 0.83 8.39
CA LEU A 106 -15.56 0.88 6.95
C LEU A 106 -16.79 0.05 6.58
N CYS A 107 -16.92 -1.16 7.13
CA CYS A 107 -17.97 -2.12 6.82
C CYS A 107 -18.59 -2.70 8.10
N PRO A 108 -19.53 -2.00 8.75
CA PRO A 108 -20.19 -2.49 9.95
C PRO A 108 -20.92 -3.82 9.69
N GLY A 109 -20.60 -4.84 10.50
CA GLY A 109 -21.25 -6.17 10.44
C GLY A 109 -20.70 -7.14 9.39
N ALA A 110 -19.66 -6.78 8.63
CA ALA A 110 -18.96 -7.70 7.74
C ALA A 110 -17.98 -8.60 8.51
N ASP A 111 -17.80 -9.84 8.05
CA ASP A 111 -16.81 -10.80 8.58
C ASP A 111 -15.38 -10.46 8.11
N ALA A 112 -15.27 -9.87 6.93
CA ALA A 112 -14.02 -9.41 6.35
C ALA A 112 -14.24 -8.10 5.59
N ALA A 113 -13.21 -7.25 5.55
CA ALA A 113 -13.23 -5.99 4.83
C ALA A 113 -11.99 -5.84 3.93
N PHE A 114 -12.20 -5.16 2.82
CA PHE A 114 -11.24 -4.98 1.73
C PHE A 114 -11.23 -3.51 1.32
N LEU A 115 -10.08 -3.04 0.87
CA LEU A 115 -9.93 -1.77 0.17
C LEU A 115 -9.70 -2.04 -1.31
N VAL A 116 -10.41 -1.33 -2.18
CA VAL A 116 -10.20 -1.37 -3.62
C VAL A 116 -9.77 0.01 -4.08
N LEU A 117 -8.63 0.08 -4.76
CA LEU A 117 -8.04 1.34 -5.19
C LEU A 117 -7.39 1.22 -6.56
N GLY A 118 -7.31 2.36 -7.22
CA GLY A 118 -6.74 2.50 -8.55
C GLY A 118 -5.22 2.63 -8.52
N ARG A 119 -4.67 3.10 -9.65
CA ARG A 119 -3.25 3.40 -9.74
C ARG A 119 -2.93 4.63 -8.90
N VAL A 120 -2.09 4.45 -7.89
CA VAL A 120 -1.58 5.55 -7.04
C VAL A 120 -0.43 6.27 -7.76
N ARG A 121 -0.47 7.60 -7.76
CA ARG A 121 0.57 8.46 -8.34
C ARG A 121 0.79 9.67 -7.44
N ALA A 122 2.04 10.08 -7.24
CA ALA A 122 2.35 11.33 -6.56
C ALA A 122 1.72 12.52 -7.32
N GLY A 123 1.30 13.55 -6.58
CA GLY A 123 0.69 14.76 -7.16
C GLY A 123 -0.74 14.60 -7.67
N ARG A 124 -1.40 13.45 -7.43
CA ARG A 124 -2.75 13.18 -7.92
C ARG A 124 -3.66 12.75 -6.77
N PRO A 125 -4.93 13.20 -6.76
CA PRO A 125 -5.91 12.69 -5.82
C PRO A 125 -6.16 11.19 -6.06
N ILE A 126 -6.65 10.51 -5.02
CA ILE A 126 -6.98 9.09 -5.08
C ILE A 126 -8.38 8.84 -4.54
N VAL A 127 -8.99 7.77 -5.03
CA VAL A 127 -10.22 7.20 -4.49
C VAL A 127 -9.92 5.79 -4.00
N MET A 128 -10.48 5.46 -2.84
CA MET A 128 -10.48 4.11 -2.28
C MET A 128 -11.90 3.69 -1.94
N HIS A 129 -12.26 2.46 -2.22
CA HIS A 129 -13.54 1.89 -1.85
C HIS A 129 -13.37 0.85 -0.75
N GLY A 130 -14.20 0.94 0.29
CA GLY A 130 -14.38 -0.14 1.24
C GLY A 130 -15.42 -1.14 0.71
N ALA A 131 -15.08 -2.42 0.70
CA ALA A 131 -16.01 -3.51 0.41
C ALA A 131 -15.92 -4.57 1.51
N GLY A 132 -17.03 -5.19 1.85
CA GLY A 132 -17.12 -6.19 2.92
C GLY A 132 -17.67 -7.51 2.42
N ARG A 133 -17.32 -8.61 3.09
CA ARG A 133 -17.98 -9.91 2.96
C ARG A 133 -18.82 -10.17 4.20
N TRP A 134 -20.11 -10.43 4.02
CA TRP A 134 -21.05 -10.68 5.12
C TRP A 134 -21.15 -12.17 5.48
N PRO A 135 -21.80 -12.51 6.62
CA PRO A 135 -22.01 -13.89 7.04
C PRO A 135 -22.77 -14.76 6.04
N ASP A 136 -23.61 -14.15 5.21
CA ASP A 136 -24.32 -14.80 4.09
C ASP A 136 -23.40 -15.12 2.89
N GLY A 137 -22.12 -14.73 2.96
CA GLY A 137 -21.14 -14.88 1.90
C GLY A 137 -21.21 -13.79 0.83
N ALA A 138 -22.19 -12.88 0.88
CA ALA A 138 -22.35 -11.82 -0.09
C ALA A 138 -21.31 -10.72 0.12
N PHE A 139 -20.83 -10.16 -0.99
CA PHE A 139 -20.00 -8.97 -0.99
C PHE A 139 -20.88 -7.74 -1.17
N ARG A 140 -20.54 -6.64 -0.48
CA ARG A 140 -21.23 -5.36 -0.65
C ARG A 140 -20.22 -4.21 -0.59
N HIS A 141 -20.45 -3.18 -1.38
CA HIS A 141 -19.77 -1.90 -1.22
C HIS A 141 -20.26 -1.22 0.05
N CYS A 142 -19.33 -0.69 0.85
CA CYS A 142 -19.63 -0.08 2.13
C CYS A 142 -19.46 1.43 2.08
N VAL A 143 -18.36 1.90 1.47
CA VAL A 143 -17.99 3.32 1.49
C VAL A 143 -17.04 3.69 0.36
N THR A 144 -17.10 4.94 -0.07
CA THR A 144 -16.11 5.57 -0.95
C THR A 144 -15.35 6.61 -0.15
N LEU A 145 -14.02 6.59 -0.24
CA LEU A 145 -13.10 7.48 0.44
C LEU A 145 -12.32 8.26 -0.63
N SER A 146 -12.37 9.59 -0.56
CA SER A 146 -11.72 10.49 -1.52
C SER A 146 -10.64 11.31 -0.82
N TYR A 147 -9.45 11.35 -1.41
CA TYR A 147 -8.32 12.04 -0.82
C TYR A 147 -7.55 12.90 -1.82
N ASP A 148 -7.05 14.02 -1.31
CA ASP A 148 -6.16 14.94 -2.01
C ASP A 148 -4.71 14.69 -1.64
N TYR A 149 -3.84 14.78 -2.64
CA TYR A 149 -2.41 14.59 -2.45
C TYR A 149 -1.82 15.72 -1.60
N ARG A 150 -1.12 15.36 -0.53
CA ARG A 150 -0.45 16.30 0.37
C ARG A 150 1.05 16.40 0.12
N GLY A 151 1.71 15.26 -0.13
CA GLY A 151 3.17 15.26 -0.30
C GLY A 151 3.79 13.87 -0.34
N GLU A 152 5.09 13.84 -0.64
CA GLU A 152 5.92 12.63 -0.69
C GLU A 152 7.13 12.81 0.23
N TRP A 153 7.51 11.73 0.93
CA TRP A 153 8.81 11.62 1.58
C TRP A 153 9.40 10.22 1.40
N SER A 154 10.70 10.10 1.67
CA SER A 154 11.44 8.84 1.71
C SER A 154 12.15 8.72 3.04
N LEU A 155 12.34 7.49 3.51
CA LEU A 155 13.27 7.26 4.61
C LEU A 155 14.71 7.52 4.12
N PRO A 156 15.59 8.09 4.95
CA PRO A 156 17.00 8.22 4.58
C PRO A 156 17.58 6.82 4.28
N PRO A 157 18.55 6.71 3.35
CA PRO A 157 19.25 5.45 3.10
C PRO A 157 19.78 4.91 4.43
N ARG A 158 19.54 3.63 4.73
CA ARG A 158 20.20 3.01 5.89
C ARG A 158 21.69 3.08 5.65
N ALA A 159 22.42 3.79 6.51
CA ALA A 159 23.88 3.73 6.50
C ALA A 159 24.26 2.27 6.74
N SER A 160 24.87 1.61 5.75
CA SER A 160 25.57 0.37 6.00
C SER A 160 26.66 0.72 7.01
N ALA A 161 26.59 0.16 8.22
CA ALA A 161 27.72 0.20 9.12
C ALA A 161 28.88 -0.47 8.38
N ALA A 162 29.80 0.34 7.88
CA ALA A 162 31.10 -0.15 7.47
C ALA A 162 31.78 -0.54 8.79
N GLU A 163 31.68 -1.83 9.12
CA GLU A 163 32.49 -2.48 10.13
C GLU A 163 33.94 -2.13 9.80
N THR A 164 34.51 -1.24 10.61
CA THR A 164 35.91 -0.82 10.53
C THR A 164 36.65 -1.67 11.54
N ASP A 165 37.46 -2.59 11.01
CA ASP A 165 38.61 -3.32 11.59
C ASP A 165 38.57 -3.70 13.09
#